data_AF-A0A2K5C861-F1
#
_entry.id   AF-A0A2K5C861-F1
#
_cell.length_a   1.000
_cell.length_b   1.000
_cell.length_c   1.000
_cell.angle_alpha   90.00
_cell.angle_beta   90.00
_cell.angle_gamma   90.00
#
_symmetry.space_group_name_H-M   'P 1'
#
loop_
_entity.id
_entity.type
_entity.pdbx_description
1 polymer ?
#
loop_
_entity_poly.entity_id
_entity_poly.type
_entity_poly.pdbx_seq_one_letter_code
_entity_poly.pdbx_strand_id
1 'polypeptide(L)'
;EISAWGSLVARRERNLRQLYPTGTSKVYGYVTNSKVKFVMVVDSSNTALRDNEIRSMFRKLHNSYTDVMCNPFYTPGDRIQSRAFDNMVTSMMIQVC
;
A
#
# COMPACT_ATOMS: atom_id res chain seq x y z
N GLU A 1 24.11 3.85 -9.93
CA GLU A 1 23.52 2.57 -9.49
C GLU A 1 22.01 2.52 -9.75
N ILE A 2 21.58 2.34 -10.99
CA ILE A 2 20.15 2.24 -11.38
C ILE A 2 19.79 0.80 -11.82
N SER A 3 20.78 -0.09 -11.89
CA SER A 3 20.65 -1.41 -12.52
C SER A 3 19.83 -2.46 -11.75
N ALA A 4 19.49 -2.24 -10.48
CA ALA A 4 18.69 -3.21 -9.71
C ALA A 4 17.18 -3.16 -10.00
N TRP A 5 16.70 -2.10 -10.68
CA TRP A 5 15.28 -1.91 -10.97
C TRP A 5 14.77 -2.73 -12.17
N GLY A 6 15.66 -3.16 -13.07
CA GLY A 6 15.29 -3.78 -14.35
C GLY A 6 15.16 -5.31 -14.36
N SER A 7 15.85 -6.04 -13.47
CA SER A 7 16.04 -7.49 -13.66
C SER A 7 14.99 -8.40 -13.00
N LEU A 8 14.03 -7.87 -12.23
CA LEU A 8 13.10 -8.69 -11.42
C LEU A 8 11.63 -8.56 -11.83
N VAL A 9 11.38 -8.22 -13.10
CA VAL A 9 10.03 -8.21 -13.72
C VAL A 9 9.61 -9.60 -14.22
N ALA A 10 10.29 -10.69 -13.81
CA ALA A 10 9.97 -12.04 -14.26
C ALA A 10 10.01 -13.10 -13.15
N ARG A 11 9.16 -12.99 -12.12
CA ARG A 11 8.62 -14.20 -11.47
C ARG A 11 7.37 -13.87 -10.66
N ARG A 12 6.28 -14.51 -11.08
CA ARG A 12 4.95 -14.60 -10.47
C ARG A 12 4.93 -14.34 -8.94
N GLU A 13 3.97 -13.50 -8.54
CA GLU A 13 3.43 -13.39 -7.18
C GLU A 13 4.38 -12.91 -6.09
N ARG A 14 4.64 -11.60 -6.02
CA ARG A 14 4.95 -10.92 -4.75
C ARG A 14 4.87 -9.41 -4.94
N ASN A 15 3.64 -8.90 -4.97
CA ASN A 15 3.40 -7.45 -5.02
C ASN A 15 3.81 -6.75 -3.73
N LEU A 16 4.05 -7.49 -2.64
CA LEU A 16 4.52 -6.94 -1.37
C LEU A 16 6.05 -7.05 -1.25
N ARG A 17 6.72 -5.94 -0.95
CA ARG A 17 8.16 -5.90 -0.66
C ARG A 17 8.43 -5.02 0.56
N GLN A 18 9.28 -5.50 1.48
CA GLN A 18 9.88 -4.65 2.50
C GLN A 18 11.02 -3.86 1.84
N LEU A 19 10.99 -2.53 1.93
CA LEU A 19 11.87 -1.65 1.14
C LEU A 19 13.16 -1.27 1.89
N TYR A 20 13.06 -0.87 3.16
CA TYR A 20 14.21 -0.61 4.04
C TYR A 20 13.81 -0.81 5.51
N PRO A 21 14.60 -1.54 6.32
CA PRO A 21 14.55 -1.41 7.76
C PRO A 21 15.37 -0.19 8.15
N THR A 22 14.73 0.97 8.30
CA THR A 22 15.30 2.03 9.13
C THR A 22 15.16 1.54 10.57
N GLY A 23 16.18 1.69 11.44
CA GLY A 23 16.25 0.99 12.74
C GLY A 23 15.01 1.09 13.65
N THR A 24 14.09 2.03 13.38
CA THR A 24 12.84 2.27 14.11
C THR A 24 11.57 1.99 13.30
N SER A 25 11.63 1.74 11.98
CA SER A 25 10.43 1.60 11.14
C SER A 25 10.60 0.65 9.97
N LYS A 26 9.57 -0.16 9.70
CA LYS A 26 9.45 -1.07 8.57
C LYS A 26 8.63 -0.39 7.47
N VAL A 27 9.19 -0.32 6.27
CA VAL A 27 8.48 0.22 5.09
C VAL A 27 8.06 -0.92 4.18
N TYR A 28 6.76 -0.99 3.88
CA TYR A 28 6.16 -1.94 2.97
C TYR A 28 5.69 -1.24 1.69
N GLY A 29 5.93 -1.85 0.53
CA GLY A 29 5.44 -1.39 -0.76
C GLY A 29 4.53 -2.42 -1.44
N TYR A 30 3.46 -1.94 -2.06
CA TYR A 30 2.56 -2.72 -2.91
C TYR A 30 2.39 -2.08 -4.29
N VAL A 31 2.60 -2.84 -5.36
CA VAL A 31 2.40 -2.36 -6.74
C VAL A 31 1.20 -3.05 -7.36
N THR A 32 0.29 -2.27 -7.93
CA THR A 32 -0.88 -2.76 -8.66
C THR A 32 -0.54 -3.10 -10.11
N ASN A 33 -1.43 -3.84 -10.78
CA ASN A 33 -1.31 -4.12 -12.23
C ASN A 33 -1.35 -2.83 -13.08
N SER A 34 -2.04 -1.79 -12.60
CA SER A 34 -2.09 -0.46 -13.21
C SER A 34 -0.87 0.43 -12.90
N LYS A 35 0.20 -0.15 -12.32
CA LYS A 35 1.45 0.53 -11.93
C LYS A 35 1.29 1.61 -10.84
N VAL A 36 0.18 1.59 -10.10
CA VAL A 36 0.00 2.41 -8.90
C VAL A 36 0.81 1.79 -7.77
N LYS A 37 1.48 2.63 -6.97
CA LYS A 37 2.33 2.19 -5.86
C LYS A 37 1.73 2.65 -4.54
N PHE A 38 1.39 1.71 -3.67
CA PHE A 38 1.03 1.98 -2.29
C PHE A 38 2.25 1.78 -1.40
N VAL A 39 2.45 2.70 -0.45
CA VAL A 39 3.55 2.64 0.51
C VAL A 39 2.95 2.76 1.91
N MET A 40 3.39 1.88 2.81
CA MET A 40 2.98 1.88 4.21
C MET A 40 4.22 1.86 5.09
N VAL A 41 4.28 2.78 6.05
CA VAL A 41 5.33 2.86 7.05
C VAL A 41 4.75 2.43 8.38
N VAL A 42 5.36 1.44 9.01
CA VAL A 42 4.94 0.86 10.28
C VAL A 42 6.10 0.95 11.26
N ASP A 43 5.83 1.31 12.51
CA ASP A 43 6.86 1.30 13.54
C ASP A 43 7.35 -0.14 13.80
N SER A 44 8.66 -0.32 13.93
CA SER A 44 9.26 -1.64 14.19
C SER A 44 8.85 -2.22 15.56
N SER A 45 8.46 -1.37 16.50
CA SER A 45 7.94 -1.74 17.82
C SER A 45 6.54 -2.36 17.76
N ASN A 46 5.79 -2.15 16.68
CA ASN A 46 4.47 -2.74 16.52
C ASN A 46 4.56 -4.18 16.04
N THR A 47 4.65 -5.13 16.99
CA THR A 47 4.74 -6.56 16.71
C THR A 47 3.39 -7.21 16.35
N ALA A 48 2.28 -6.49 16.52
CA ALA A 48 0.93 -6.99 16.23
C ALA A 48 0.70 -7.11 14.71
N LEU A 49 1.32 -6.23 13.92
CA LEU A 49 1.21 -6.23 12.47
C LEU A 49 2.12 -7.28 11.83
N ARG A 50 1.56 -8.48 11.67
CA ARG A 50 2.17 -9.58 10.90
C ARG A 50 1.97 -9.38 9.40
N ASP A 51 2.77 -10.07 8.59
CA ASP A 51 2.70 -10.02 7.12
C ASP A 51 1.29 -10.24 6.56
N ASN A 52 0.49 -11.14 7.16
CA ASN A 52 -0.89 -11.40 6.74
C ASN A 52 -1.81 -10.19 6.94
N GLU A 53 -1.63 -9.43 8.02
CA GLU A 53 -2.38 -8.20 8.27
C GLU A 53 -1.98 -7.13 7.27
N ILE A 54 -0.67 -6.95 7.05
CA ILE A 54 -0.13 -6.01 6.05
C ILE A 54 -0.69 -6.32 4.65
N ARG A 55 -0.71 -7.60 4.25
CA ARG A 55 -1.32 -8.05 2.98
C ARG A 55 -2.81 -7.73 2.91
N SER A 56 -3.53 -7.96 4.01
CA SER A 56 -4.96 -7.67 4.09
C SER A 56 -5.26 -6.18 4.01
N MET A 57 -4.45 -5.34 4.65
CA MET A 57 -4.54 -3.88 4.56
C MET A 57 -4.27 -3.39 3.14
N PHE A 58 -3.23 -3.88 2.46
CA PHE A 58 -2.99 -3.53 1.05
C PHE A 58 -4.14 -3.95 0.14
N ARG A 59 -4.78 -5.10 0.40
CA ARG A 59 -5.96 -5.53 -0.36
C ARG A 59 -7.16 -4.60 -0.11
N LYS A 60 -7.44 -4.23 1.14
CA LYS A 60 -8.50 -3.26 1.47
C LYS A 60 -8.24 -1.90 0.81
N LEU A 61 -7.00 -1.42 0.89
CA LEU A 61 -6.58 -0.16 0.26
C LEU A 61 -6.76 -0.21 -1.27
N HIS A 62 -6.36 -1.31 -1.91
CA HIS A 62 -6.52 -1.51 -3.36
C HIS A 62 -7.99 -1.49 -3.79
N ASN A 63 -8.87 -2.16 -3.05
CA ASN A 63 -10.29 -2.20 -3.36
C ASN A 63 -10.91 -0.79 -3.27
N SER A 64 -10.68 -0.10 -2.16
CA SER A 64 -11.21 1.26 -1.99
C SER A 64 -10.62 2.27 -2.98
N TYR A 65 -9.34 2.11 -3.34
CA TYR A 65 -8.73 2.90 -4.41
C TYR A 65 -9.44 2.64 -5.75
N THR A 66 -9.76 1.39 -6.07
CA THR A 66 -10.49 1.02 -7.28
C THR A 66 -11.88 1.66 -7.32
N ASP A 67 -12.59 1.70 -6.19
CA ASP A 67 -13.90 2.37 -6.11
C ASP A 67 -13.82 3.86 -6.48
N VAL A 68 -12.74 4.54 -6.08
CA VAL A 68 -12.50 5.95 -6.45
C VAL A 68 -12.13 6.08 -7.92
N MET A 69 -11.23 5.23 -8.42
CA MET A 69 -10.76 5.30 -9.82
C MET A 69 -11.86 4.94 -10.82
N CYS A 70 -12.80 4.07 -10.44
CA CYS A 70 -13.96 3.70 -11.24
C CYS A 70 -15.09 4.73 -11.17
N ASN A 71 -14.94 5.82 -10.42
CA ASN A 71 -15.91 6.91 -10.39
C ASN A 71 -15.77 7.76 -11.68
N PRO A 72 -16.82 7.90 -12.50
CA PRO A 72 -16.76 8.66 -13.76
C PRO A 72 -16.53 10.17 -13.56
N PHE A 73 -16.69 10.68 -12.34
CA PHE A 73 -16.44 12.08 -11.98
C PHE A 73 -15.05 12.31 -11.36
N TYR A 74 -14.25 11.26 -11.22
CA TYR A 74 -12.88 11.39 -10.72
C TYR A 74 -11.92 11.68 -11.87
N THR A 75 -11.15 12.76 -11.74
CA THR A 75 -10.09 13.11 -12.68
C THR A 75 -8.80 12.38 -12.30
N PRO A 76 -8.26 11.50 -13.16
CA PRO A 76 -7.00 10.82 -12.89
C PRO A 76 -5.86 11.83 -12.67
N GLY A 77 -5.11 11.66 -11.58
CA GLY A 77 -4.00 12.55 -11.20
C GLY A 77 -4.35 13.57 -10.12
N ASP A 78 -5.64 13.85 -9.92
CA ASP A 78 -6.09 14.68 -8.81
C ASP A 78 -5.99 13.93 -7.48
N ARG A 79 -5.87 14.69 -6.39
CA ARG A 79 -5.87 14.09 -5.06
C ARG A 79 -7.23 13.42 -4.80
N ILE A 80 -7.20 12.22 -4.23
CA ILE A 80 -8.42 11.52 -3.81
C ILE A 80 -9.08 12.35 -2.70
N GLN A 81 -10.30 12.81 -2.96
CA GLN A 81 -11.16 13.49 -1.98
C GLN A 81 -12.42 12.67 -1.79
N SER A 82 -12.39 11.69 -0.87
CA SER A 82 -13.52 10.80 -0.62
C SER A 82 -13.61 10.45 0.84
N ARG A 83 -14.71 10.85 1.49
CA ARG A 83 -14.97 10.52 2.91
C ARG A 83 -14.99 9.01 3.15
N ALA A 84 -15.50 8.23 2.20
CA ALA A 84 -15.53 6.78 2.32
C ALA A 84 -14.11 6.18 2.29
N PHE A 85 -13.26 6.70 1.42
CA PHE A 85 -11.85 6.31 1.36
C PHE A 85 -11.11 6.71 2.65
N ASP A 86 -11.31 7.94 3.13
CA ASP A 86 -10.69 8.45 4.35
C ASP A 86 -11.09 7.64 5.58
N ASN A 87 -12.37 7.30 5.72
CA ASN A 87 -12.87 6.46 6.82
C ASN A 87 -12.26 5.06 6.79
N MET A 88 -12.09 4.48 5.60
CA MET A 88 -11.48 3.17 5.40
C MET A 88 -9.99 3.18 5.78
N VAL A 89 -9.24 4.20 5.35
CA VAL A 89 -7.83 4.41 5.76
C VAL A 89 -7.73 4.62 7.27
N THR A 90 -8.59 5.44 7.84
CA THR A 90 -8.62 5.72 9.29
C THR A 90 -8.89 4.46 10.11
N SER A 91 -9.84 3.62 9.69
CA SER A 91 -10.13 2.33 10.34
C SER A 91 -8.92 1.39 10.32
N MET A 92 -8.12 1.40 9.25
CA MET A 92 -6.89 0.61 9.17
C MET A 92 -5.78 1.15 10.08
N MET A 93 -5.74 2.47 10.33
CA MET A 93 -4.75 3.09 11.21
C MET A 93 -5.05 2.88 12.69
N ILE A 94 -6.33 2.86 13.09
CA ILE A 94 -6.73 2.73 14.51
C ILE A 94 -6.47 1.34 15.08
N GLN A 95 -6.46 0.27 14.26
CA GLN A 95 -6.07 -1.07 14.71
C GLN A 95 -4.57 -1.18 15.09
N VAL A 96 -3.79 -0.12 14.96
CA VAL A 96 -2.33 -0.08 15.15
C VAL A 96 -1.95 0.56 16.50
N CYS A 97 -2.91 1.04 17.30
CA CYS A 97 -2.67 1.57 18.64
C CYS A 97 -2.75 0.49 19.73
#